data_AF-A0A2V5XQE7-F1
#
_entry.id   AF-A0A2V5XQE7-F1
#
_cell.length_a   1.000
_cell.length_b   1.000
_cell.length_c   1.000
_cell.angle_alpha   90.00
_cell.angle_beta   90.00
_cell.angle_gamma   90.00
#
_symmetry.space_group_name_H-M   'P 1'
#
loop_
_entity.id
_entity.type
_entity.pdbx_description
1 polymer ?
#
loop_
_entity_poly.entity_id
_entity_poly.type
_entity_poly.pdbx_seq_one_letter_code
_entity_poly.pdbx_strand_id
1 'polypeptide(L)'
;MKRLLWLDVAKGLTILVVVYFHFFRTYFEHGILPPADWHSFAASAATILKYIWVKLSGLGFHAVGVFIILSGWVLMQSTASQEAKGPVSWAAWYRARFLRLYPMYWVAHLVYLTSPFVARLEK
;
A
#
# COMPACT_ATOMS: atom_id res chain seq x y z
N MET A 1 -7.92 -1.18 -27.05
CA MET A 1 -8.87 -1.15 -25.91
C MET A 1 -8.78 0.22 -25.26
N LYS A 2 -9.92 0.79 -24.82
CA LYS A 2 -9.94 2.07 -24.10
C LYS A 2 -9.36 1.88 -22.70
N ARG A 3 -8.54 2.83 -22.25
CA ARG A 3 -8.00 2.86 -20.88
C ARG A 3 -9.15 2.92 -19.88
N LEU A 4 -9.17 2.00 -18.92
CA LEU A 4 -10.18 1.96 -17.86
C LEU A 4 -9.74 2.87 -16.70
N LEU A 5 -10.22 4.11 -16.71
CA LEU A 5 -9.84 5.11 -15.70
C LEU A 5 -10.12 4.65 -14.27
N TRP A 6 -11.23 3.95 -14.06
CA TRP A 6 -11.62 3.44 -12.74
C TRP A 6 -10.59 2.45 -12.15
N LEU A 7 -9.90 1.66 -12.99
CA LEU A 7 -8.85 0.73 -12.51
C LEU A 7 -7.63 1.49 -11.99
N ASP A 8 -7.26 2.58 -12.66
CA ASP A 8 -6.14 3.42 -12.23
C ASP A 8 -6.47 4.14 -10.93
N VAL A 9 -7.70 4.66 -10.80
CA VAL A 9 -8.20 5.26 -9.56
C VAL A 9 -8.23 4.23 -8.43
N ALA A 10 -8.76 3.03 -8.68
CA ALA A 10 -8.81 1.97 -7.69
C ALA A 10 -7.42 1.61 -7.16
N LYS A 11 -6.45 1.37 -8.06
CA LYS A 11 -5.06 1.09 -7.68
C LYS A 11 -4.42 2.24 -6.90
N GLY A 12 -4.70 3.49 -7.30
CA GLY A 12 -4.26 4.69 -6.59
C GLY A 12 -4.80 4.77 -5.16
N LEU A 13 -6.10 4.57 -4.98
CA LEU A 13 -6.71 4.50 -3.64
C LEU A 13 -6.11 3.34 -2.83
N THR A 14 -5.89 2.20 -3.47
CA THR A 14 -5.36 1.03 -2.79
C THR A 14 -3.96 1.28 -2.25
N ILE A 15 -3.06 1.90 -3.03
CA ILE A 15 -1.70 2.20 -2.56
C ILE A 15 -1.70 3.23 -1.43
N LEU A 16 -2.60 4.20 -1.44
CA LEU A 16 -2.76 5.15 -0.32
C LEU A 16 -3.19 4.43 0.97
N VAL A 17 -4.13 3.49 0.88
CA VAL A 17 -4.53 2.67 2.03
C VAL A 17 -3.39 1.77 2.51
N VAL A 18 -2.56 1.23 1.61
CA VAL A 18 -1.39 0.43 2.00
C VAL A 18 -0.35 1.27 2.76
N VAL A 19 -0.09 2.49 2.30
CA VAL A 19 0.82 3.44 2.98
C VAL A 19 0.27 3.80 4.36
N TYR A 20 -1.02 4.15 4.43
CA TYR A 20 -1.71 4.40 5.69
C TYR A 20 -1.63 3.21 6.64
N PHE A 21 -1.86 1.99 6.14
CA PHE A 21 -1.81 0.76 6.92
C PHE A 21 -0.40 0.49 7.49
N HIS A 22 0.66 0.75 6.71
CA HIS A 22 2.03 0.61 7.21
C HIS A 22 2.31 1.62 8.32
N PHE A 23 1.90 2.89 8.15
CA PHE A 23 2.02 3.89 9.21
C PHE A 23 1.26 3.48 10.48
N PHE A 24 0.00 3.06 10.33
CA PHE A 24 -0.85 2.58 11.43
C PHE A 24 -0.21 1.41 12.18
N ARG A 25 0.29 0.41 11.44
CA ARG A 25 0.94 -0.76 12.02
C ARG A 25 2.20 -0.38 12.78
N THR A 26 3.09 0.42 12.19
CA THR A 26 4.32 0.85 12.86
C THR A 26 4.05 1.67 14.12
N TYR A 27 3.03 2.54 14.09
CA TYR A 27 2.62 3.30 15.28
C TYR A 27 2.09 2.37 16.38
N PHE A 28 1.17 1.45 16.06
CA PHE A 28 0.56 0.56 17.07
C PHE A 28 1.38 -0.66 17.46
N GLU A 29 2.47 -0.96 16.76
CA GLU A 29 3.51 -1.86 17.27
C GLU A 29 4.18 -1.28 18.54
N HIS A 30 4.12 0.05 18.75
CA HIS A 30 4.81 0.73 19.87
C HIS A 30 3.89 1.64 20.71
N GLY A 31 2.70 1.96 20.21
CA GLY A 31 1.73 2.86 20.84
C GLY A 31 0.68 2.11 21.64
N ILE A 32 0.40 2.59 22.85
CA ILE A 32 -0.70 2.09 23.69
C ILE A 32 -1.92 2.98 23.44
N LEU A 33 -3.08 2.38 23.14
CA LEU A 33 -4.34 3.12 23.07
C LEU A 33 -4.71 3.61 24.48
N PRO A 34 -5.15 4.88 24.63
CA PRO A 34 -5.68 5.35 25.91
C PRO A 34 -6.86 4.47 26.35
N PRO A 35 -7.04 4.25 27.66
CA PRO A 35 -8.16 3.49 28.17
C PRO A 35 -9.50 4.13 27.76
N ALA A 36 -10.53 3.29 27.67
CA ALA A 36 -11.87 3.74 27.34
C ALA A 36 -12.40 4.73 28.38
N ASP A 37 -12.96 5.84 27.90
CA ASP A 37 -13.61 6.85 28.75
C ASP A 37 -15.12 6.88 28.46
N TRP A 38 -15.89 6.70 29.54
CA TRP A 38 -17.35 6.58 29.52
C TRP A 38 -18.04 7.65 30.39
N HIS A 39 -17.30 8.63 30.91
CA HIS A 39 -17.80 9.57 31.91
C HIS A 39 -18.85 10.56 31.34
N SER A 40 -18.85 10.77 30.02
CA SER A 40 -19.80 11.67 29.36
C SER A 40 -20.25 11.11 28.01
N PHE A 41 -21.31 11.70 27.45
CA PHE A 41 -21.76 11.39 26.10
C PHE A 41 -20.65 11.63 25.06
N ALA A 42 -19.98 12.78 25.14
CA ALA A 42 -18.88 13.12 24.23
C ALA A 42 -17.69 12.15 24.37
N ALA A 43 -17.33 11.79 25.61
CA ALA A 43 -16.28 10.81 25.87
C ALA A 43 -16.65 9.42 25.32
N SER A 44 -17.88 8.98 25.54
CA SER A 44 -18.39 7.71 25.02
C SER A 44 -18.37 7.66 23.49
N ALA A 45 -18.83 8.73 22.83
CA ALA A 45 -18.81 8.84 21.38
C ALA A 45 -17.37 8.81 20.83
N ALA A 46 -16.44 9.54 21.47
CA ALA A 46 -15.03 9.52 21.09
C ALA A 46 -14.39 8.13 21.28
N THR A 47 -14.73 7.44 22.38
CA THR A 47 -14.28 6.07 22.65
C THR A 47 -14.78 5.10 21.57
N ILE A 48 -16.06 5.14 21.23
CA ILE A 48 -16.65 4.32 20.15
C ILE A 48 -15.95 4.59 18.82
N LEU A 49 -15.78 5.87 18.45
CA LEU A 49 -15.14 6.26 17.19
C LEU A 49 -13.68 5.77 17.12
N LYS A 50 -12.92 5.84 18.22
CA LYS A 50 -11.57 5.29 18.32
C LYS A 50 -11.55 3.78 18.06
N TYR A 51 -12.44 3.01 18.70
CA TYR A 51 -12.50 1.57 18.50
C TYR A 51 -12.87 1.20 17.05
N ILE A 52 -13.85 1.90 16.46
CA ILE A 52 -14.22 1.71 15.06
C ILE A 52 -13.02 2.03 14.17
N TRP A 53 -12.35 3.16 14.39
CA TRP A 53 -11.18 3.56 13.62
C TRP A 53 -10.05 2.52 13.69
N VAL A 54 -9.75 1.99 14.88
CA VAL A 54 -8.72 0.93 15.05
C VAL A 54 -9.11 -0.34 14.28
N LYS A 55 -10.37 -0.78 14.37
CA LYS A 55 -10.85 -1.97 13.65
C LYS A 55 -10.81 -1.78 12.14
N LEU A 56 -11.27 -0.63 11.64
CA LEU A 56 -11.22 -0.31 10.21
C LEU A 56 -9.79 -0.19 9.71
N SER A 57 -8.89 0.40 10.50
CA SER A 57 -7.48 0.53 10.14
C SER A 57 -6.79 -0.83 10.05
N GLY A 58 -7.15 -1.78 10.91
CA GLY A 58 -6.68 -3.17 10.84
C GLY A 58 -7.07 -3.89 9.54
N LEU A 59 -8.16 -3.49 8.89
CA LEU A 59 -8.56 -4.03 7.58
C LEU A 59 -7.69 -3.52 6.43
N GLY A 60 -6.81 -2.55 6.67
CA GLY A 60 -5.91 -1.99 5.67
C GLY A 60 -5.00 -3.03 5.00
N PHE A 61 -4.74 -4.17 5.65
CA PHE A 61 -4.04 -5.31 5.03
C PHE A 61 -4.73 -5.83 3.76
N HIS A 62 -6.07 -5.84 3.71
CA HIS A 62 -6.82 -6.31 2.55
C HIS A 62 -6.57 -5.44 1.30
N ALA A 63 -6.23 -4.16 1.49
CA ALA A 63 -5.85 -3.29 0.39
C ALA A 63 -4.60 -3.83 -0.34
N VAL A 64 -3.63 -4.43 0.37
CA VAL A 64 -2.46 -5.04 -0.28
C VAL A 64 -2.88 -6.11 -1.28
N GLY A 65 -3.82 -6.98 -0.89
CA GLY A 65 -4.35 -8.04 -1.76
C GLY A 65 -5.07 -7.48 -2.99
N VAL A 66 -5.95 -6.50 -2.79
CA VAL A 66 -6.66 -5.81 -3.89
C VAL A 66 -5.66 -5.17 -4.86
N PHE A 67 -4.63 -4.50 -4.33
CA PHE A 67 -3.61 -3.84 -5.15
C PHE A 67 -2.84 -4.83 -6.02
N ILE A 68 -2.43 -5.97 -5.46
CA ILE A 68 -1.71 -7.03 -6.17
C ILE A 68 -2.57 -7.60 -7.29
N ILE A 69 -3.83 -7.97 -6.98
CA ILE A 69 -4.75 -8.57 -7.96
C ILE A 69 -5.03 -7.61 -9.11
N LEU A 70 -5.41 -6.35 -8.82
CA LEU A 70 -5.71 -5.36 -9.86
C LEU A 70 -4.46 -5.02 -10.69
N SER A 71 -3.30 -4.89 -10.05
CA SER A 71 -2.05 -4.62 -10.77
C SER A 71 -1.65 -5.78 -11.66
N GLY A 72 -1.76 -7.03 -11.18
CA GLY A 72 -1.47 -8.24 -11.93
C GLY A 72 -2.43 -8.45 -13.11
N TRP A 73 -3.73 -8.21 -12.90
CA TRP A 73 -4.72 -8.28 -13.97
C TRP A 73 -4.42 -7.29 -15.11
N VAL A 74 -4.20 -6.01 -14.78
CA VAL A 74 -3.84 -4.98 -15.77
C VAL A 74 -2.55 -5.35 -16.51
N LEU A 75 -1.60 -5.97 -15.80
CA LEU A 75 -0.35 -6.43 -16.37
C LEU A 75 -0.54 -7.54 -17.40
N MET A 76 -1.34 -8.54 -17.06
CA MET A 76 -1.68 -9.66 -17.93
C MET A 76 -2.44 -9.16 -19.15
N GLN A 77 -3.46 -8.34 -18.95
CA GLN A 77 -4.27 -7.79 -20.04
C GLN A 77 -3.44 -6.92 -20.99
N SER A 78 -2.53 -6.09 -20.47
CA SER A 78 -1.60 -5.32 -21.30
C SER A 78 -0.69 -6.22 -22.12
N THR A 79 -0.23 -7.34 -21.57
CA THR A 79 0.69 -8.26 -22.25
C THR A 79 -0.06 -9.05 -23.34
N ALA A 80 -1.23 -9.59 -23.03
CA ALA A 80 -2.11 -10.26 -24.00
C ALA A 80 -2.50 -9.32 -25.16
N SER A 81 -2.73 -8.04 -24.88
CA SER A 81 -3.05 -7.05 -25.93
C SER A 81 -1.87 -6.73 -26.85
N GLN A 82 -0.63 -6.90 -26.39
CA GLN A 82 0.57 -6.73 -27.21
C GLN A 82 0.81 -7.98 -28.06
N GLU A 83 0.63 -9.16 -27.47
CA GLU A 83 0.73 -10.45 -28.17
C GLU A 83 -0.27 -10.54 -29.35
N ALA A 84 -1.51 -10.09 -29.13
CA ALA A 84 -2.52 -10.04 -30.20
C ALA A 84 -2.14 -9.14 -31.39
N LYS A 85 -1.16 -8.25 -31.23
CA LYS A 85 -0.67 -7.36 -32.29
C LYS A 85 0.60 -7.86 -32.97
N GLY A 86 1.23 -8.91 -32.44
CA GLY A 86 2.49 -9.44 -32.93
C GLY A 86 3.36 -10.03 -31.81
N PRO A 87 4.53 -10.60 -32.16
CA PRO A 87 5.40 -11.25 -31.20
C PRO A 87 5.86 -10.27 -30.12
N VAL A 88 5.67 -10.64 -28.86
CA VAL A 88 6.13 -9.86 -27.70
C VAL A 88 7.64 -9.97 -27.58
N SER A 89 8.35 -8.84 -27.64
CA SER A 89 9.76 -8.79 -27.27
C SER A 89 9.91 -8.90 -25.74
N TRP A 90 10.10 -10.12 -25.25
CA TRP A 90 10.27 -10.39 -23.83
C TRP A 90 11.45 -9.63 -23.21
N ALA A 91 12.57 -9.51 -23.93
CA ALA A 91 13.74 -8.76 -23.47
C ALA A 91 13.40 -7.27 -23.23
N ALA A 92 12.70 -6.62 -24.17
CA ALA A 92 12.26 -5.25 -24.01
C ALA A 92 11.22 -5.10 -22.88
N TRP A 93 10.30 -6.05 -22.77
CA TRP A 93 9.26 -6.09 -21.74
C TRP A 93 9.83 -6.20 -20.32
N TYR A 94 10.86 -7.06 -20.12
CA TYR A 94 11.56 -7.19 -18.84
C TYR A 94 12.43 -5.97 -18.55
N ARG A 95 13.18 -5.47 -19.54
CA ARG A 95 14.03 -4.27 -19.40
C ARG A 95 13.21 -3.05 -18.98
N ALA A 96 12.05 -2.81 -19.61
CA ALA A 96 11.18 -1.70 -19.26
C ALA A 96 10.67 -1.78 -17.81
N ARG A 97 10.35 -2.98 -17.32
CA ARG A 97 9.96 -3.20 -15.93
C ARG A 97 11.12 -2.99 -14.97
N PHE A 98 12.29 -3.55 -15.30
CA PHE A 98 13.48 -3.42 -14.49
C PHE A 98 13.83 -1.94 -14.29
N LEU A 99 13.90 -1.17 -15.38
CA LEU A 99 14.22 0.25 -15.35
C LEU A 99 13.15 1.11 -14.65
N ARG A 100 11.91 0.64 -14.56
CA ARG A 100 10.83 1.34 -13.85
C ARG A 100 10.81 1.04 -12.35
N LEU A 101 11.04 -0.21 -11.95
CA LEU A 101 10.88 -0.67 -10.57
C LEU A 101 12.16 -0.49 -9.74
N TYR A 102 13.32 -0.81 -10.31
CA TYR A 102 14.57 -0.87 -9.56
C TYR A 102 15.13 0.48 -9.11
N PRO A 103 15.05 1.60 -9.87
CA PRO A 103 15.60 2.87 -9.41
C PRO A 103 15.07 3.31 -8.04
N MET A 104 13.76 3.16 -7.83
CA MET A 104 13.13 3.47 -6.55
C MET A 104 13.58 2.52 -5.43
N TYR A 105 13.82 1.25 -5.74
CA TYR A 105 14.34 0.28 -4.78
C TYR A 105 15.76 0.63 -4.33
N TRP A 106 16.62 1.04 -5.27
CA TRP A 106 17.97 1.53 -4.96
C TRP A 106 17.94 2.79 -4.10
N VAL A 107 17.05 3.74 -4.41
CA VAL A 107 16.86 4.94 -3.57
C VAL A 107 16.40 4.55 -2.16
N ALA A 108 15.44 3.64 -2.04
CA ALA A 108 14.99 3.16 -0.73
C ALA A 108 16.13 2.48 0.06
N HIS A 109 16.99 1.71 -0.60
CA HIS A 109 18.18 1.11 0.03
C HIS A 109 19.19 2.16 0.46
N LEU A 110 19.45 3.16 -0.39
CA LEU A 110 20.35 4.25 -0.05
C LEU A 110 19.83 5.02 1.16
N VAL A 111 18.54 5.36 1.19
CA VAL A 111 17.90 6.00 2.34
C VAL A 111 18.02 5.11 3.57
N TYR A 112 17.72 3.82 3.48
CA TYR A 112 17.85 2.89 4.60
C TYR A 112 19.27 2.84 5.17
N LEU A 113 20.29 2.78 4.31
CA LEU A 113 21.70 2.67 4.71
C LEU A 113 22.30 3.99 5.24
N THR A 114 21.85 5.13 4.71
CA THR A 114 22.42 6.45 5.05
C THR A 114 21.58 7.23 6.05
N SER A 115 20.34 6.80 6.28
CA SER A 115 19.43 7.48 7.21
C SER A 115 20.04 7.50 8.61
N PRO A 116 20.20 8.68 9.23
CA PRO A 116 20.64 8.78 10.62
C PRO A 116 19.57 8.25 11.60
N PHE A 117 18.34 8.04 11.11
CA PHE A 117 17.24 7.45 11.87
C PHE A 117 17.38 5.93 11.88
N VAL A 118 18.16 5.42 12.83
CA VAL A 118 18.17 3.99 13.17
C VAL A 118 16.96 3.74 14.07
N ALA A 119 15.96 3.02 13.56
CA ALA A 119 14.88 2.51 14.38
C ALA A 119 15.46 1.44 15.33
N ARG A 120 15.78 1.82 16.58
CA ARG A 120 16.14 0.89 17.65
C ARG A 120 14.85 0.27 18.19
N LEU A 121 14.33 -0.73 17.49
CA LEU A 121 13.09 -1.43 17.85
C LEU A 121 13.31 -2.50 18.94
N GLU A 122 14.24 -2.27 19.87
CA GLU A 122 14.60 -3.23 20.92
C GLU A 122 14.31 -2.67 22.32
N LYS A 123 13.33 -3.30 22.98
CA LYS A 123 13.45 -3.85 24.33
C LYS A 123 12.55 -5.06 24.47
#